data_AF-A0A960XW19-F1
#
_entry.id   AF-A0A960XW19-F1
#
_cell.length_a   1.000
_cell.length_b   1.000
_cell.length_c   1.000
_cell.angle_alpha   90.00
_cell.angle_beta   90.00
_cell.angle_gamma   90.00
#
_symmetry.space_group_name_H-M   'P 1'
#
loop_
_entity.id
_entity.type
_entity.pdbx_description
1 polymer ?
#
loop_
_entity_poly.entity_id
_entity_poly.type
_entity_poly.pdbx_seq_one_letter_code
_entity_poly.pdbx_strand_id
1 'polypeptide(L)'
;MNKKTPSKKKTSKTSKKKPASSSKKSPAKKKPASGSKKSPAKKKPASGSKKSPATGGGHRAVEKKHHPVNRPRILPADTPFPLKFSAKSNRAIEKYVYNKKSTIHGMGAFAKNRIPGKAYVGSYEGIPSLDDDIYVLWVEQDNGTWRGIDGKNELRYLNHSSRPNCEWDANHLFAIRDIEPHEELTFHYGDEWDDVE
;
A
#
# COMPACT_ATOMS: atom_id res chain seq x y z
N MET A 1 -52.22 29.74 -46.97
CA MET A 1 -51.00 29.32 -47.70
C MET A 1 -50.81 27.80 -47.59
N ASN A 2 -50.17 27.21 -48.61
CA ASN A 2 -49.69 25.83 -48.83
C ASN A 2 -50.27 24.61 -48.07
N LYS A 3 -50.76 23.66 -48.89
CA LYS A 3 -51.19 22.30 -48.55
C LYS A 3 -49.99 21.33 -48.51
N LYS A 4 -50.06 20.26 -47.70
CA LYS A 4 -49.95 18.85 -48.14
C LYS A 4 -50.08 17.85 -46.98
N THR A 5 -50.70 16.70 -47.28
CA THR A 5 -50.91 15.54 -46.38
C THR A 5 -50.08 14.32 -46.92
N PRO A 6 -50.29 13.02 -46.57
CA PRO A 6 -49.20 12.22 -46.00
C PRO A 6 -48.81 10.95 -46.81
N SER A 7 -47.68 10.30 -46.47
CA SER A 7 -47.32 8.90 -46.83
C SER A 7 -46.14 8.41 -45.98
N LYS A 8 -46.18 7.27 -45.27
CA LYS A 8 -46.37 5.83 -45.64
C LYS A 8 -45.04 5.08 -45.84
N LYS A 9 -44.84 4.04 -45.00
CA LYS A 9 -44.06 2.80 -45.26
C LYS A 9 -42.52 3.00 -45.43
N LYS A 10 -41.64 2.03 -45.13
CA LYS A 10 -41.74 0.56 -45.08
C LYS A 10 -40.65 -0.03 -44.12
N THR A 11 -40.96 -1.20 -43.57
CA THR A 11 -40.09 -2.36 -43.25
C THR A 11 -38.74 -2.42 -44.01
N SER A 12 -37.63 -3.03 -43.53
CA SER A 12 -37.54 -4.43 -43.05
C SER A 12 -36.17 -4.86 -42.44
N LYS A 13 -36.22 -5.68 -41.37
CA LYS A 13 -35.51 -6.96 -41.10
C LYS A 13 -34.03 -7.23 -41.54
N THR A 14 -33.24 -7.74 -40.56
CA THR A 14 -32.23 -8.84 -40.62
C THR A 14 -30.95 -8.65 -41.51
N SER A 15 -29.78 -9.29 -41.28
CA SER A 15 -29.37 -10.41 -40.40
C SER A 15 -27.84 -10.52 -40.22
N LYS A 16 -27.42 -11.20 -39.14
CA LYS A 16 -26.17 -11.98 -38.91
C LYS A 16 -25.12 -12.08 -40.04
N LYS A 17 -23.83 -11.98 -39.66
CA LYS A 17 -22.82 -13.06 -39.86
C LYS A 17 -21.52 -12.89 -39.05
N LYS A 18 -21.09 -13.98 -38.40
CA LYS A 18 -19.67 -14.30 -38.07
C LYS A 18 -19.04 -15.01 -39.29
N PRO A 19 -17.70 -15.09 -39.38
CA PRO A 19 -17.07 -16.41 -39.27
C PRO A 19 -15.71 -16.40 -38.53
N ALA A 20 -15.06 -17.57 -38.43
CA ALA A 20 -13.71 -17.82 -37.88
C ALA A 20 -13.18 -19.15 -38.50
N SER A 21 -11.95 -19.65 -38.30
CA SER A 21 -10.78 -19.25 -37.48
C SER A 21 -9.51 -19.96 -37.98
N SER A 22 -8.32 -19.37 -37.82
CA SER A 22 -7.02 -20.09 -37.91
C SER A 22 -6.07 -19.57 -36.81
N SER A 23 -5.38 -20.34 -35.96
CA SER A 23 -4.72 -21.66 -36.04
C SER A 23 -3.29 -21.64 -36.62
N LYS A 24 -2.31 -21.70 -35.70
CA LYS A 24 -0.89 -22.13 -35.82
C LYS A 24 -0.26 -21.94 -34.41
N LYS A 25 -0.21 -22.95 -33.53
CA LYS A 25 0.66 -24.15 -33.48
C LYS A 25 2.10 -23.83 -33.04
N SER A 26 2.44 -24.23 -31.80
CA SER A 26 3.75 -24.12 -31.16
C SER A 26 4.81 -25.05 -31.78
N PRO A 27 6.08 -24.91 -31.36
CA PRO A 27 6.73 -26.07 -30.73
C PRO A 27 7.46 -25.75 -29.40
N ALA A 28 7.87 -26.80 -28.70
CA ALA A 28 8.39 -26.77 -27.32
C ALA A 28 9.90 -27.13 -27.22
N LYS A 29 10.37 -27.35 -25.98
CA LYS A 29 11.72 -27.78 -25.50
C LYS A 29 12.63 -26.59 -25.13
N LYS A 30 13.41 -26.60 -24.03
CA LYS A 30 14.01 -27.70 -23.22
C LYS A 30 14.19 -27.30 -21.73
N LYS A 31 14.17 -28.26 -20.79
CA LYS A 31 14.88 -28.17 -19.48
C LYS A 31 16.35 -28.56 -19.66
N PRO A 32 17.26 -28.12 -18.76
CA PRO A 32 17.85 -29.00 -17.73
C PRO A 32 17.59 -28.42 -16.31
N ALA A 33 17.40 -29.18 -15.23
CA ALA A 33 18.20 -30.25 -14.60
C ALA A 33 19.29 -29.74 -13.63
N SER A 34 19.00 -29.88 -12.33
CA SER A 34 19.89 -30.18 -11.18
C SER A 34 21.35 -29.68 -11.15
N GLY A 35 21.70 -28.96 -10.08
CA GLY A 35 23.11 -28.68 -9.74
C GLY A 35 23.31 -28.09 -8.35
N SER A 36 23.25 -28.91 -7.29
CA SER A 36 23.71 -28.47 -5.97
C SER A 36 25.24 -28.34 -5.95
N LYS A 37 25.78 -27.28 -5.31
CA LYS A 37 27.14 -27.32 -4.74
C LYS A 37 27.29 -26.35 -3.56
N LYS A 38 28.03 -26.80 -2.55
CA LYS A 38 28.26 -26.12 -1.27
C LYS A 38 29.26 -24.96 -1.41
N SER A 39 29.25 -24.10 -0.39
CA SER A 39 30.26 -23.08 -0.05
C SER A 39 31.70 -23.62 -0.01
N PRO A 40 32.70 -22.72 0.06
CA PRO A 40 33.29 -22.50 1.39
C PRO A 40 33.55 -21.02 1.74
N ALA A 41 33.80 -20.78 3.03
CA ALA A 41 34.05 -19.46 3.61
C ALA A 41 35.55 -19.19 3.87
N LYS A 42 35.81 -17.97 4.39
CA LYS A 42 37.00 -17.44 5.11
C LYS A 42 38.00 -16.61 4.29
N LYS A 43 38.15 -15.32 4.63
CA LYS A 43 39.11 -14.82 5.65
C LYS A 43 38.98 -13.30 5.88
N LYS A 44 39.24 -12.86 7.12
CA LYS A 44 39.58 -11.45 7.47
C LYS A 44 41.05 -11.18 7.09
N PRO A 45 41.46 -9.90 7.01
CA PRO A 45 42.54 -9.44 7.90
C PRO A 45 42.12 -8.19 8.71
N ALA A 46 43.04 -7.66 9.52
CA ALA A 46 42.77 -6.63 10.53
C ALA A 46 43.75 -5.43 10.48
N SER A 47 43.31 -4.34 11.12
CA SER A 47 44.08 -3.30 11.84
C SER A 47 45.01 -2.30 11.11
N GLY A 48 44.79 -1.02 11.46
CA GLY A 48 45.75 0.10 11.41
C GLY A 48 45.45 1.18 10.35
N SER A 49 45.54 2.50 10.60
CA SER A 49 45.76 3.30 11.83
C SER A 49 45.37 4.78 11.59
N LYS A 50 45.04 5.52 12.67
CA LYS A 50 45.02 7.00 12.91
C LYS A 50 45.28 7.95 11.70
N LYS A 51 44.57 9.09 11.51
CA LYS A 51 44.47 10.27 12.41
C LYS A 51 43.45 11.33 11.89
N SER A 52 42.95 12.21 12.76
CA SER A 52 42.06 13.38 12.49
C SER A 52 42.80 14.55 11.79
N PRO A 53 42.16 15.69 11.38
CA PRO A 53 41.17 16.53 12.09
C PRO A 53 39.71 16.29 11.58
N ALA A 54 38.67 17.15 11.66
CA ALA A 54 38.54 18.58 12.03
C ALA A 54 37.17 18.96 12.67
N THR A 55 36.68 20.17 12.38
CA THR A 55 35.62 20.96 13.06
C THR A 55 34.38 21.23 12.19
N GLY A 56 33.17 21.17 12.77
CA GLY A 56 31.94 21.70 12.18
C GLY A 56 30.72 21.40 13.08
N GLY A 57 30.01 22.43 13.54
CA GLY A 57 28.94 22.27 14.54
C GLY A 57 27.68 21.61 13.98
N GLY A 58 27.43 20.36 14.35
CA GLY A 58 26.18 19.64 14.04
C GLY A 58 25.10 19.90 15.09
N HIS A 59 23.84 19.97 14.65
CA HIS A 59 22.69 20.12 15.54
C HIS A 59 22.56 18.93 16.50
N ARG A 60 22.07 19.22 17.70
CA ARG A 60 22.04 18.33 18.88
C ARG A 60 21.17 17.09 18.62
N ALA A 61 21.77 16.01 18.12
CA ALA A 61 21.15 14.70 18.04
C ALA A 61 20.76 14.22 19.44
N VAL A 62 19.46 14.24 19.74
CA VAL A 62 18.94 13.67 20.99
C VAL A 62 18.75 12.17 20.78
N GLU A 63 19.73 11.40 21.22
CA GLU A 63 19.73 9.94 21.21
C GLU A 63 18.49 9.39 21.95
N LYS A 64 17.44 9.03 21.21
CA LYS A 64 16.25 8.35 21.74
C LYS A 64 16.30 6.86 21.41
N LYS A 65 17.20 6.14 22.08
CA LYS A 65 17.11 4.67 22.22
C LYS A 65 15.86 4.31 23.03
N HIS A 66 14.70 4.21 22.38
CA HIS A 66 13.46 3.76 23.01
C HIS A 66 13.55 2.27 23.37
N HIS A 67 14.08 1.97 24.56
CA HIS A 67 13.99 0.64 25.15
C HIS A 67 12.57 0.39 25.68
N PRO A 68 12.00 -0.81 25.50
CA PRO A 68 10.65 -1.12 25.95
C PRO A 68 10.66 -1.45 27.46
N VAL A 69 10.26 -0.48 28.28
CA VAL A 69 10.01 -0.69 29.72
C VAL A 69 8.67 -0.06 30.10
N ASN A 70 7.72 -0.90 30.53
CA ASN A 70 6.36 -0.57 30.96
C ASN A 70 5.49 0.22 29.95
N ARG A 71 4.98 -0.47 28.93
CA ARG A 71 3.70 -0.11 28.29
C ARG A 71 2.62 -1.12 28.75
N PRO A 72 1.70 -0.77 29.67
CA PRO A 72 0.72 -1.72 30.21
C PRO A 72 -0.32 -2.07 29.14
N ARG A 73 -0.61 -3.36 28.88
CA ARG A 73 -1.52 -3.81 27.80
C ARG A 73 -2.89 -3.11 27.81
N ILE A 74 -3.07 -2.06 26.98
CA ILE A 74 -4.36 -1.33 26.83
C ILE A 74 -5.21 -2.02 25.76
N LEU A 75 -5.88 -3.08 26.18
CA LEU A 75 -7.26 -3.34 25.77
C LEU A 75 -8.10 -3.09 27.02
N PRO A 76 -8.86 -1.99 27.12
CA PRO A 76 -9.93 -1.89 28.09
C PRO A 76 -10.82 -3.13 27.95
N ALA A 77 -11.21 -3.78 29.05
CA ALA A 77 -11.96 -5.04 29.01
C ALA A 77 -13.34 -4.88 28.30
N ASP A 78 -13.82 -3.64 28.25
CA ASP A 78 -14.98 -3.11 27.56
C ASP A 78 -14.78 -2.81 26.06
N THR A 79 -13.61 -3.09 25.48
CA THR A 79 -13.37 -2.88 24.03
C THR A 79 -14.38 -3.72 23.23
N PRO A 80 -15.29 -3.09 22.46
CA PRO A 80 -16.41 -3.79 21.87
C PRO A 80 -15.96 -4.68 20.71
N PHE A 81 -16.14 -5.98 20.87
CA PHE A 81 -16.12 -6.94 19.77
C PHE A 81 -17.56 -7.26 19.33
N PRO A 82 -17.88 -7.23 18.02
CA PRO A 82 -17.00 -6.91 16.90
C PRO A 82 -16.64 -5.42 16.83
N LEU A 83 -15.42 -5.13 16.36
CA LEU A 83 -14.95 -3.77 16.10
C LEU A 83 -15.88 -3.06 15.11
N LYS A 84 -16.33 -1.87 15.46
CA LYS A 84 -17.17 -1.02 14.59
C LYS A 84 -16.30 0.02 13.89
N PHE A 85 -15.94 -0.28 12.65
CA PHE A 85 -15.27 0.66 11.75
C PHE A 85 -16.21 1.77 11.31
N SER A 86 -15.67 2.95 10.99
CA SER A 86 -16.48 4.10 10.59
C SER A 86 -17.12 3.87 9.22
N ALA A 87 -18.42 4.16 9.09
CA ALA A 87 -19.14 3.97 7.83
C ALA A 87 -18.55 4.82 6.69
N LYS A 88 -17.94 5.97 7.01
CA LYS A 88 -17.17 6.81 6.07
C LYS A 88 -15.93 6.08 5.55
N SER A 89 -15.13 5.48 6.44
CA SER A 89 -13.94 4.70 6.07
C SER A 89 -14.33 3.49 5.22
N ASN A 90 -15.29 2.68 5.69
CA ASN A 90 -15.75 1.48 4.99
C ASN A 90 -16.20 1.79 3.55
N ARG A 91 -17.00 2.85 3.35
CA ARG A 91 -17.47 3.27 2.02
C ARG A 91 -16.33 3.77 1.12
N ALA A 92 -15.32 4.43 1.67
CA ALA A 92 -14.16 4.91 0.92
C ALA A 92 -13.26 3.73 0.51
N ILE A 93 -12.95 2.82 1.44
CA ILE A 93 -12.18 1.59 1.20
C ILE A 93 -12.90 0.70 0.18
N GLU A 94 -14.21 0.48 0.33
CA GLU A 94 -15.00 -0.29 -0.64
C GLU A 94 -14.95 0.32 -2.05
N LYS A 95 -15.02 1.65 -2.16
CA LYS A 95 -14.96 2.36 -3.44
C LYS A 95 -13.57 2.31 -4.07
N TYR A 96 -12.51 2.49 -3.29
CA TYR A 96 -11.18 2.80 -3.80
C TYR A 96 -10.17 1.66 -3.68
N VAL A 97 -10.35 0.70 -2.78
CA VAL A 97 -9.31 -0.28 -2.42
C VAL A 97 -9.74 -1.70 -2.78
N TYR A 98 -8.79 -2.48 -3.28
CA TYR A 98 -8.81 -3.94 -3.25
C TYR A 98 -7.40 -4.47 -3.03
N ASN A 99 -7.30 -5.65 -2.42
CA ASN A 99 -6.02 -6.24 -2.05
C ASN A 99 -5.67 -7.42 -2.97
N LYS A 100 -4.41 -7.49 -3.41
CA LYS A 100 -3.84 -8.61 -4.18
C LYS A 100 -2.37 -8.81 -3.81
N LYS A 101 -1.73 -9.84 -4.34
CA LYS A 101 -0.28 -10.01 -4.20
C LYS A 101 0.45 -8.82 -4.81
N SER A 102 1.37 -8.24 -4.05
CA SER A 102 2.21 -7.10 -4.46
C SER A 102 3.39 -7.55 -5.32
N THR A 103 3.96 -6.61 -6.08
CA THR A 103 5.31 -6.74 -6.68
C THR A 103 6.43 -6.18 -5.80
N ILE A 104 6.09 -5.34 -4.80
CA ILE A 104 6.98 -4.84 -3.75
C ILE A 104 7.17 -5.94 -2.70
N HIS A 105 6.18 -6.14 -1.83
CA HIS A 105 6.26 -7.12 -0.76
C HIS A 105 4.90 -7.73 -0.40
N GLY A 106 4.87 -9.05 -0.20
CA GLY A 106 3.71 -9.78 0.31
C GLY A 106 2.38 -9.49 -0.41
N MET A 107 1.45 -8.87 0.31
CA MET A 107 0.17 -8.37 -0.18
C MET A 107 0.25 -6.84 -0.29
N GLY A 108 -0.40 -6.29 -1.31
CA GLY A 108 -0.49 -4.85 -1.55
C GLY A 108 -1.95 -4.40 -1.62
N ALA A 109 -2.19 -3.15 -1.25
CA ALA A 109 -3.45 -2.43 -1.48
C ALA A 109 -3.40 -1.70 -2.83
N PHE A 110 -4.46 -1.78 -3.62
CA PHE A 110 -4.50 -1.27 -5.00
C PHE A 110 -5.75 -0.44 -5.28
N ALA A 111 -5.60 0.54 -6.17
CA ALA A 111 -6.68 1.41 -6.62
C ALA A 111 -7.73 0.63 -7.44
N LYS A 112 -8.91 0.38 -6.88
CA LYS A 112 -10.06 -0.26 -7.56
C LYS A 112 -10.64 0.62 -8.68
N ASN A 113 -10.61 1.93 -8.44
CA ASN A 113 -11.09 2.99 -9.32
C ASN A 113 -10.08 4.14 -9.26
N ARG A 114 -10.14 5.07 -10.21
CA ARG A 114 -9.34 6.30 -10.16
C ARG A 114 -9.58 7.04 -8.84
N ILE A 115 -8.50 7.37 -8.15
CA ILE A 115 -8.51 8.16 -6.90
C ILE A 115 -8.00 9.56 -7.25
N PRO A 116 -8.83 10.62 -7.09
CA PRO A 116 -8.36 11.98 -7.29
C PRO A 116 -7.30 12.39 -6.25
N GLY A 117 -6.38 13.27 -6.63
CA GLY A 117 -5.49 13.92 -5.67
C GLY A 117 -6.27 14.59 -4.54
N LYS A 118 -5.74 14.49 -3.31
CA LYS A 118 -6.35 14.90 -2.03
C LYS A 118 -7.64 14.18 -1.64
N ALA A 119 -8.02 13.10 -2.34
CA ALA A 119 -9.18 12.32 -1.94
C ALA A 119 -8.89 11.46 -0.70
N TYR A 120 -9.84 11.44 0.23
CA TYR A 120 -9.86 10.52 1.36
C TYR A 120 -10.10 9.08 0.88
N VAL A 121 -9.14 8.19 1.13
CA VAL A 121 -9.16 6.78 0.71
C VAL A 121 -9.76 5.88 1.80
N GLY A 122 -9.55 6.22 3.07
CA GLY A 122 -10.06 5.50 4.23
C GLY A 122 -9.37 5.94 5.52
N SER A 123 -9.72 5.32 6.63
CA SER A 123 -9.01 5.45 7.91
C SER A 123 -8.35 4.14 8.27
N TYR A 124 -7.14 4.17 8.83
CA TYR A 124 -6.53 3.03 9.50
C TYR A 124 -7.28 2.78 10.82
N GLU A 125 -8.03 1.69 10.87
CA GLU A 125 -8.92 1.37 11.99
C GLU A 125 -8.66 -0.06 12.47
N GLY A 126 -8.72 -0.23 13.79
CA GLY A 126 -8.14 -1.39 14.44
C GLY A 126 -8.16 -1.28 15.97
N ILE A 127 -7.37 -2.12 16.61
CA ILE A 127 -7.27 -2.21 18.07
C ILE A 127 -6.13 -1.30 18.55
N PRO A 128 -6.23 -0.60 19.69
CA PRO A 128 -5.07 0.06 20.29
C PRO A 128 -3.92 -0.93 20.53
N SER A 129 -2.71 -0.60 20.07
CA SER A 129 -1.50 -1.39 20.31
C SER A 129 -0.45 -0.59 21.08
N LEU A 130 0.39 -1.32 21.79
CA LEU A 130 1.60 -0.84 22.47
C LEU A 130 2.84 -1.65 22.09
N ASP A 131 2.63 -2.72 21.33
CA ASP A 131 3.65 -3.62 20.81
C ASP A 131 3.82 -3.32 19.32
N ASP A 132 5.06 -3.38 18.84
CA ASP A 132 5.39 -3.21 17.43
C ASP A 132 5.07 -4.52 16.67
N ASP A 133 4.30 -4.40 15.58
CA ASP A 133 3.95 -5.51 14.69
C ASP A 133 3.84 -4.97 13.25
N ILE A 134 3.96 -5.86 12.25
CA ILE A 134 3.89 -5.52 10.82
C ILE A 134 2.59 -4.81 10.39
N TYR A 135 1.52 -4.89 11.18
CA TYR A 135 0.25 -4.19 10.93
C TYR A 135 -0.06 -3.06 11.93
N VAL A 136 0.90 -2.65 12.77
CA VAL A 136 0.71 -1.53 13.72
C VAL A 136 1.12 -0.21 13.07
N LEU A 137 0.16 0.69 12.88
CA LEU A 137 0.43 2.08 12.53
C LEU A 137 0.63 2.89 13.81
N TRP A 138 1.78 3.56 13.92
CA TRP A 138 2.04 4.53 14.98
C TRP A 138 1.64 5.93 14.52
N VAL A 139 0.75 6.58 15.28
CA VAL A 139 0.20 7.90 14.98
C VAL A 139 0.59 8.87 16.08
N GLU A 140 1.30 9.95 15.75
CA GLU A 140 1.59 11.05 16.67
C GLU A 140 0.28 11.80 17.01
N GLN A 141 0.20 12.34 18.23
CA GLN A 141 -0.93 13.09 18.75
C GLN A 141 -0.49 14.53 19.05
N ASP A 142 -1.40 15.50 19.07
CA ASP A 142 -1.11 16.94 19.28
C ASP A 142 -0.27 17.27 20.52
N ASN A 143 -0.24 16.37 21.51
CA ASN A 143 0.53 16.48 22.75
C ASN A 143 1.94 15.84 22.68
N GLY A 144 2.40 15.43 21.49
CA GLY A 144 3.68 14.75 21.28
C GLY A 144 3.73 13.29 21.79
N THR A 145 2.58 12.70 22.13
CA THR A 145 2.48 11.27 22.46
C THR A 145 2.15 10.44 21.22
N TRP A 146 2.42 9.14 21.27
CA TRP A 146 2.23 8.22 20.15
C TRP A 146 1.17 7.17 20.48
N ARG A 147 0.28 6.90 19.51
CA ARG A 147 -0.78 5.90 19.60
C ARG A 147 -0.57 4.82 18.54
N GLY A 148 -0.39 3.57 18.98
CA GLY A 148 -0.36 2.41 18.09
C GLY A 148 -1.77 1.95 17.73
N ILE A 149 -1.99 1.57 16.48
CA ILE A 149 -3.22 0.98 15.96
C ILE A 149 -2.88 -0.33 15.24
N ASP A 150 -3.22 -1.47 15.82
CA ASP A 150 -3.16 -2.79 15.17
C ASP A 150 -4.30 -2.90 14.13
N GLY A 151 -3.94 -2.70 12.86
CA GLY A 151 -4.85 -2.50 11.74
C GLY A 151 -5.67 -3.74 11.39
N LYS A 152 -7.01 -3.60 11.42
CA LYS A 152 -7.93 -4.71 11.15
C LYS A 152 -8.69 -4.61 9.82
N ASN A 153 -8.56 -3.50 9.11
CA ASN A 153 -9.16 -3.30 7.78
C ASN A 153 -8.16 -3.47 6.62
N GLU A 154 -8.63 -3.27 5.39
CA GLU A 154 -7.88 -3.51 4.15
C GLU A 154 -6.63 -2.63 3.97
N LEU A 155 -6.51 -1.50 4.69
CA LEU A 155 -5.35 -0.59 4.56
C LEU A 155 -4.07 -1.13 5.21
N ARG A 156 -4.15 -2.21 6.01
CA ARG A 156 -2.96 -2.88 6.59
C ARG A 156 -2.01 -3.49 5.55
N TYR A 157 -2.40 -3.51 4.27
CA TYR A 157 -1.60 -4.03 3.17
C TYR A 157 -1.07 -2.91 2.26
N LEU A 158 -1.10 -1.65 2.70
CA LEU A 158 -0.31 -0.61 2.05
C LEU A 158 1.18 -0.94 2.22
N ASN A 159 1.95 -0.85 1.14
CA ASN A 159 3.40 -1.06 1.17
C ASN A 159 4.16 0.27 1.25
N HIS A 160 5.46 0.18 1.52
CA HIS A 160 6.37 1.31 1.43
C HIS A 160 6.63 1.71 -0.05
N SER A 161 7.06 2.95 -0.24
CA SER A 161 7.93 3.41 -1.33
C SER A 161 8.47 4.78 -0.95
N SER A 162 9.72 5.08 -1.31
CA SER A 162 10.33 6.42 -1.18
C SER A 162 9.67 7.46 -2.09
N ARG A 163 8.81 7.02 -3.03
CA ARG A 163 8.03 7.86 -3.95
C ARG A 163 6.53 7.54 -3.85
N PRO A 164 5.91 7.77 -2.68
CA PRO A 164 4.56 7.30 -2.40
C PRO A 164 3.50 8.01 -3.26
N ASN A 165 2.29 7.46 -3.25
CA ASN A 165 1.11 8.12 -3.81
C ASN A 165 0.02 8.43 -2.78
N CYS A 166 0.18 7.97 -1.53
CA CYS A 166 -0.66 8.31 -0.39
C CYS A 166 0.17 8.83 0.80
N GLU A 167 -0.48 9.63 1.64
CA GLU A 167 0.06 10.13 2.92
C GLU A 167 -0.96 9.95 4.06
N TRP A 168 -0.46 9.98 5.29
CA TRP A 168 -1.27 9.93 6.50
C TRP A 168 -1.46 11.33 7.09
N ASP A 169 -2.72 11.66 7.40
CA ASP A 169 -3.08 12.74 8.33
C ASP A 169 -3.74 12.07 9.55
N ALA A 170 -3.03 12.07 10.68
CA ALA A 170 -3.30 11.18 11.82
C ALA A 170 -3.48 9.71 11.38
N ASN A 171 -4.70 9.16 11.46
CA ASN A 171 -5.03 7.81 10.98
C ASN A 171 -5.87 7.82 9.68
N HIS A 172 -5.94 8.93 8.97
CA HIS A 172 -6.68 9.09 7.71
C HIS A 172 -5.73 9.03 6.51
N LEU A 173 -6.02 8.16 5.54
CA LEU A 173 -5.23 8.04 4.31
C LEU A 173 -5.77 8.98 3.24
N PHE A 174 -4.90 9.80 2.67
CA PHE A 174 -5.19 10.68 1.55
C PHE A 174 -4.26 10.40 0.38
N ALA A 175 -4.78 10.48 -0.85
CA ALA A 175 -3.95 10.43 -2.05
C ALA A 175 -3.23 11.78 -2.26
N ILE A 176 -1.92 11.79 -2.51
CA ILE A 176 -1.16 13.06 -2.72
C ILE A 176 -1.18 13.54 -4.17
N ARG A 177 -1.51 12.62 -5.10
CA ARG A 177 -1.69 12.86 -6.53
C ARG A 177 -2.90 12.10 -7.05
N ASP A 178 -3.25 12.31 -8.31
CA ASP A 178 -4.15 11.38 -9.00
C ASP A 178 -3.51 9.98 -9.09
N ILE A 179 -4.31 8.96 -8.81
CA ILE A 179 -3.94 7.53 -8.85
C ILE A 179 -4.90 6.82 -9.81
N GLU A 180 -4.34 6.17 -10.83
CA GLU A 180 -5.11 5.45 -11.84
C GLU A 180 -5.50 4.03 -11.37
N PRO A 181 -6.54 3.42 -11.97
CA PRO A 181 -6.95 2.06 -11.62
C PRO A 181 -5.80 1.05 -11.73
N HIS A 182 -5.72 0.17 -10.73
CA HIS A 182 -4.71 -0.89 -10.57
C HIS A 182 -3.28 -0.45 -10.24
N GLU A 183 -3.02 0.86 -10.01
CA GLU A 183 -1.81 1.29 -9.30
C GLU A 183 -1.81 0.75 -7.85
N GLU A 184 -0.61 0.43 -7.33
CA GLU A 184 -0.42 0.07 -5.91
C GLU A 184 -0.46 1.35 -5.06
N LEU A 185 -1.14 1.28 -3.92
CA LEU A 185 -1.22 2.35 -2.95
C LEU A 185 -0.06 2.20 -1.96
N THR A 186 0.79 3.22 -1.89
CA THR A 186 2.01 3.21 -1.06
C THR A 186 2.14 4.50 -0.27
N PHE A 187 2.79 4.39 0.90
CA PHE A 187 3.10 5.53 1.77
C PHE A 187 4.54 5.47 2.28
N HIS A 188 5.04 6.60 2.79
CA HIS A 188 6.38 6.66 3.38
C HIS A 188 6.37 6.05 4.79
N TYR A 189 7.20 5.04 5.05
CA TYR A 189 7.24 4.37 6.37
C TYR A 189 8.00 5.19 7.43
N GLY A 190 8.85 6.12 6.97
CA GLY A 190 9.73 6.97 7.79
C GLY A 190 11.16 6.92 7.25
N ASP A 191 11.98 7.89 7.64
CA ASP A 191 13.31 8.16 7.09
C ASP A 191 14.27 6.96 7.15
N GLU A 192 14.03 6.00 8.05
CA GLU A 192 14.79 4.73 8.15
C GLU A 192 14.59 3.81 6.93
N TRP A 193 13.62 4.09 6.07
CA TRP A 193 13.26 3.30 4.90
C TRP A 193 13.61 3.98 3.56
N ASP A 194 14.15 5.21 3.55
CA ASP A 194 14.46 6.01 2.35
C ASP A 194 15.19 5.22 1.24
N ASP A 195 16.10 4.31 1.63
CA ASP A 195 16.94 3.49 0.75
C ASP A 195 16.26 2.17 0.26
N VAL A 196 14.97 1.95 0.54
CA VAL A 196 14.23 0.70 0.26
C VAL A 196 12.96 0.97 -0.56
N GLU A 197 12.70 0.15 -1.58
CA GLU A 197 11.50 0.19 -2.44
C GLU A 197 10.71 -1.12 -2.40
#